data_AF-A0A137Q636-F1
#
_entry.id   AF-A0A137Q636-F1
#
_cell.length_a   1.000
_cell.length_b   1.000
_cell.length_c   1.000
_cell.angle_alpha   90.00
_cell.angle_beta   90.00
_cell.angle_gamma   90.00
#
_symmetry.space_group_name_H-M   'P 1'
#
loop_
_entity.id
_entity.type
_entity.pdbx_description
1 polymer ?
#
loop_
_entity_poly.entity_id
_entity_poly.type
_entity_poly.pdbx_seq_one_letter_code
_entity_poly.pdbx_strand_id
1 'polypeptide(L)'
;MEVVRILSQFFGFVPPLPLPSKFTGDTNGADKKSLIVVLGLDPATVSDDFFLSPLGMMCQSFLRTFSSKDPERKPPAELWDLVVDNRQMLAFSKRVSAIRMVKCSQNQTWYMFDFGDSRSVPWNLVVPSATAALYICCLSDNLQEDDVTVDLVQEGIHFHTVQRQDTLVQAPSNASSRDIVSMRTSGHVFDNEDHDFYHRQCEYLAILPRGRAALMRGGFTRRIAMEHIRVWDARGGPCGIHDEPDHMFIVRDSNRVEYVDDNLTNDELDALCGLYITFTGQGEQTSKLSYYPLVSVFEGRGLDMGWWTDHVESLWQMATKAALNPAHVDKLAVPMNSIKWREKI
;
A
#
# COMPACT_ATOMS: atom_id res chain seq x y z
N MET A 1 16.63 -7.02 -12.55
CA MET A 1 17.12 -5.74 -12.01
C MET A 1 15.92 -4.96 -11.52
N GLU A 2 15.98 -4.47 -10.29
CA GLU A 2 14.81 -3.90 -9.58
C GLU A 2 14.22 -2.67 -10.26
N VAL A 3 15.07 -1.74 -10.74
CA VAL A 3 14.63 -0.55 -11.49
C VAL A 3 13.71 -0.92 -12.67
N VAL A 4 14.10 -1.92 -13.45
CA VAL A 4 13.33 -2.35 -14.64
C VAL A 4 12.02 -2.99 -14.20
N ARG A 5 12.03 -3.80 -13.13
CA ARG A 5 10.83 -4.43 -12.57
C ARG A 5 9.80 -3.37 -12.19
N ILE A 6 10.18 -2.40 -11.35
CA ILE A 6 9.27 -1.36 -10.87
C ILE A 6 8.76 -0.51 -12.03
N LEU A 7 9.62 -0.08 -12.95
CA LEU A 7 9.20 0.69 -14.12
C LEU A 7 8.23 -0.08 -15.01
N SER A 8 8.47 -1.37 -15.25
CA SER A 8 7.58 -2.19 -16.06
C SER A 8 6.22 -2.40 -15.38
N GLN A 9 6.21 -2.67 -14.07
CA GLN A 9 4.97 -2.97 -13.35
C GLN A 9 4.14 -1.73 -13.03
N PHE A 10 4.76 -0.65 -12.55
CA PHE A 10 4.02 0.53 -12.06
C PHE A 10 3.91 1.67 -13.08
N PHE A 11 4.77 1.68 -14.11
CA PHE A 11 4.81 2.77 -15.10
C PHE A 11 4.66 2.29 -16.54
N GLY A 12 4.59 0.98 -16.77
CA GLY A 12 4.40 0.39 -18.08
C GLY A 12 5.62 0.42 -19.00
N PHE A 13 6.83 0.51 -18.44
CA PHE A 13 8.06 0.50 -19.21
C PHE A 13 8.30 -0.86 -19.89
N VAL A 14 8.51 -0.84 -21.20
CA VAL A 14 8.86 -2.01 -21.99
C VAL A 14 10.30 -1.89 -22.49
N PRO A 15 11.24 -2.71 -22.01
CA PRO A 15 12.61 -2.65 -22.50
C PRO A 15 12.65 -3.04 -24.00
N PRO A 16 13.49 -2.41 -24.83
CA PRO A 16 13.59 -2.76 -26.25
C PRO A 16 14.18 -4.16 -26.45
N LEU A 17 13.77 -4.84 -27.53
CA LEU A 17 14.43 -6.05 -28.01
C LEU A 17 14.84 -5.89 -29.48
N PRO A 18 16.13 -6.09 -29.82
CA PRO A 18 17.26 -6.32 -28.91
C PRO A 18 17.58 -5.07 -28.06
N LEU A 19 18.28 -5.27 -26.94
CA LEU A 19 18.80 -4.14 -26.16
C LEU A 19 19.83 -3.35 -26.98
N PRO A 20 19.71 -2.02 -27.10
CA PRO A 20 20.68 -1.19 -27.78
C PRO A 20 22.07 -1.30 -27.16
N SER A 21 23.10 -1.34 -28.00
CA SER A 21 24.49 -1.29 -27.56
C SER A 21 24.93 0.11 -27.10
N LYS A 22 24.19 1.15 -27.51
CA LYS A 22 24.42 2.56 -27.15
C LYS A 22 23.09 3.27 -26.96
N PHE A 23 23.08 4.24 -26.05
CA PHE A 23 21.99 5.20 -25.91
C PHE A 23 22.40 6.52 -26.58
N THR A 24 21.49 7.13 -27.34
CA THR A 24 21.75 8.36 -28.12
C THR A 24 21.01 9.59 -27.59
N GLY A 25 20.31 9.46 -26.46
CA GLY A 25 19.62 10.58 -25.82
C GLY A 25 20.45 11.23 -24.71
N ASP A 26 19.89 12.28 -24.11
CA ASP A 26 20.55 13.01 -23.03
C ASP A 26 20.08 12.54 -21.65
N THR A 27 21.02 12.18 -20.79
CA THR A 27 20.82 11.95 -19.35
C THR A 27 21.82 12.76 -18.53
N ASN A 28 21.39 13.29 -17.38
CA ASN A 28 22.25 13.98 -16.44
C ASN A 28 22.13 13.36 -15.04
N GLY A 29 23.02 13.77 -14.12
CA GLY A 29 23.04 13.23 -12.75
C GLY A 29 21.81 13.55 -11.90
N ALA A 30 21.00 14.55 -12.27
CA ALA A 30 19.74 14.82 -11.59
C ALA A 30 18.68 13.75 -11.94
N ASP A 31 18.71 13.22 -13.17
CA ASP A 31 17.75 12.18 -13.59
C ASP A 31 17.92 10.88 -12.81
N LYS A 32 19.17 10.47 -12.53
CA LYS A 32 19.47 9.35 -11.64
C LYS A 32 18.84 9.55 -10.26
N LYS A 33 19.03 10.72 -9.66
CA LYS A 33 18.48 11.03 -8.33
C LYS A 33 16.95 11.01 -8.34
N SER A 34 16.34 11.61 -9.36
CA SER A 34 14.89 11.57 -9.54
C SER A 34 14.37 10.14 -9.70
N LEU A 35 15.04 9.29 -10.47
CA LEU A 35 14.67 7.89 -10.64
C LEU A 35 14.71 7.13 -9.30
N ILE A 36 15.79 7.28 -8.54
CA ILE A 36 15.93 6.62 -7.23
C ILE A 36 14.79 7.03 -6.29
N VAL A 37 14.47 8.34 -6.23
CA VAL A 37 13.40 8.87 -5.39
C VAL A 37 12.02 8.37 -5.85
N VAL A 38 11.69 8.49 -7.13
CA VAL A 38 10.37 8.12 -7.66
C VAL A 38 10.11 6.61 -7.63
N LEU A 39 11.16 5.79 -7.65
CA LEU A 39 11.03 4.35 -7.51
C LEU A 39 11.16 3.87 -6.06
N GLY A 40 11.41 4.78 -5.10
CA GLY A 40 11.56 4.42 -3.68
C GLY A 40 12.78 3.55 -3.37
N LEU A 41 13.83 3.62 -4.19
CA LEU A 41 15.00 2.76 -4.07
C LEU A 41 15.96 3.28 -3.00
N ASP A 42 16.64 2.38 -2.29
CA ASP A 42 17.77 2.75 -1.43
C ASP A 42 18.99 3.10 -2.30
N PRO A 43 19.50 4.35 -2.27
CA PRO A 43 20.68 4.75 -3.04
C PRO A 43 21.91 3.88 -2.80
N ALA A 44 22.04 3.24 -1.63
CA ALA A 44 23.16 2.37 -1.30
C ALA A 44 23.10 1.01 -2.02
N THR A 45 21.93 0.60 -2.51
CA THR A 45 21.70 -0.71 -3.14
C THR A 45 21.76 -0.67 -4.65
N VAL A 46 21.62 0.52 -5.27
CA VAL A 46 21.57 0.65 -6.73
C VAL A 46 22.96 0.88 -7.32
N SER A 47 23.37 0.02 -8.26
CA SER A 47 24.67 0.09 -8.93
C SER A 47 24.78 1.29 -9.89
N ASP A 48 25.88 2.04 -9.76
CA ASP A 48 26.24 3.11 -10.70
C ASP A 48 26.44 2.60 -12.13
N ASP A 49 26.99 1.39 -12.29
CA ASP A 49 27.22 0.78 -13.59
C ASP A 49 25.92 0.55 -14.36
N PHE A 50 24.82 0.23 -13.64
CA PHE A 50 23.51 0.10 -14.27
C PHE A 50 23.06 1.44 -14.88
N PHE A 51 23.19 2.55 -14.16
CA PHE A 51 22.77 3.86 -14.66
C PHE A 51 23.62 4.38 -15.82
N LEU A 52 24.87 3.92 -15.92
CA LEU A 52 25.76 4.19 -17.05
C LEU A 52 25.51 3.27 -18.25
N SER A 53 24.77 2.18 -18.07
CA SER A 53 24.39 1.28 -19.16
C SER A 53 23.35 1.93 -20.09
N PRO A 54 23.26 1.50 -21.37
CA PRO A 54 22.21 1.97 -22.27
C PRO A 54 20.80 1.79 -21.70
N LEU A 55 20.52 0.65 -21.03
CA LEU A 55 19.22 0.37 -20.42
C LEU A 55 18.92 1.32 -19.26
N GLY A 56 19.90 1.60 -18.39
CA GLY A 56 19.73 2.55 -17.30
C GLY A 56 19.49 3.98 -17.78
N MET A 57 20.15 4.40 -18.87
CA MET A 57 19.90 5.69 -19.50
C MET A 57 18.50 5.76 -20.13
N MET A 58 18.02 4.67 -20.73
CA MET A 58 16.65 4.58 -21.24
C MET A 58 15.61 4.67 -20.11
N CYS A 59 15.83 4.01 -18.97
CA CYS A 59 14.97 4.09 -17.79
C CYS A 59 14.86 5.55 -17.28
N GLN A 60 15.99 6.25 -17.20
CA GLN A 60 16.04 7.66 -16.81
C GLN A 60 15.26 8.55 -17.80
N SER A 61 15.49 8.35 -19.11
CA SER A 61 14.81 9.10 -20.16
C SER A 61 13.29 8.85 -20.16
N PHE A 62 12.87 7.59 -19.99
CA PHE A 62 11.48 7.18 -19.89
C PHE A 62 10.79 7.90 -18.72
N LEU A 63 11.35 7.82 -17.51
CA LEU A 63 10.73 8.46 -16.35
C LEU A 63 10.64 9.99 -16.51
N ARG A 64 11.66 10.62 -17.11
CA ARG A 64 11.67 12.07 -17.34
C ARG A 64 10.47 12.53 -18.18
N THR A 65 9.90 11.68 -19.04
CA THR A 65 8.73 12.05 -19.83
C THR A 65 7.51 12.39 -18.97
N PHE A 66 7.33 11.71 -17.84
CA PHE A 66 6.25 11.98 -16.88
C PHE A 66 6.47 13.25 -16.05
N SER A 67 7.70 13.74 -15.96
CA SER A 67 8.02 15.00 -15.28
C SER A 67 7.93 16.22 -16.20
N SER A 68 7.52 16.03 -17.45
CA SER A 68 7.43 17.12 -18.41
C SER A 68 6.27 18.06 -18.09
N LYS A 69 6.46 19.35 -18.35
CA LYS A 69 5.38 20.35 -18.27
C LYS A 69 4.40 20.28 -19.45
N ASP A 70 4.76 19.52 -20.49
CA ASP A 70 3.90 19.29 -21.65
C ASP A 70 2.97 18.10 -21.35
N PRO A 71 1.65 18.32 -21.20
CA PRO A 71 0.70 17.26 -20.88
C PRO A 71 0.51 16.24 -22.01
N GLU A 72 0.87 16.60 -23.24
CA GLU A 72 0.80 15.68 -24.39
C GLU A 72 2.07 14.86 -24.57
N ARG A 73 3.13 15.18 -23.81
CA ARG A 73 4.38 14.43 -23.89
C ARG A 73 4.17 13.04 -23.32
N LYS A 74 4.25 12.05 -24.21
CA LYS A 74 4.19 10.63 -23.87
C LYS A 74 5.58 10.00 -23.97
N PRO A 75 5.84 8.90 -23.24
CA PRO A 75 6.98 8.07 -23.52
C PRO A 75 6.98 7.56 -24.99
N PRO A 76 8.16 7.22 -25.55
CA PRO A 76 8.24 6.61 -26.87
C PRO A 76 7.37 5.34 -26.96
N ALA A 77 6.69 5.15 -28.09
CA ALA A 77 5.70 4.09 -28.29
C ALA A 77 6.29 2.69 -28.06
N GLU A 78 7.53 2.48 -28.48
CA GLU A 78 8.27 1.23 -28.33
C GLU A 78 8.65 0.91 -26.88
N LEU A 79 8.57 1.88 -25.96
CA LEU A 79 8.93 1.75 -24.55
C LEU A 79 7.74 1.76 -23.60
N TRP A 80 6.50 1.87 -24.09
CA TRP A 80 5.32 2.03 -23.25
C TRP A 80 4.20 1.07 -23.63
N ASP A 81 3.78 0.25 -22.68
CA ASP A 81 2.76 -0.80 -22.86
C ASP A 81 1.33 -0.26 -23.05
N LEU A 82 1.06 1.00 -22.73
CA LEU A 82 -0.24 1.63 -22.99
C LEU A 82 -0.44 2.03 -24.46
N VAL A 83 0.59 1.87 -25.31
CA VAL A 83 0.52 2.19 -26.74
C VAL A 83 0.14 0.95 -27.55
N VAL A 84 -0.81 1.12 -28.47
CA VAL A 84 -1.43 0.03 -29.27
C VAL A 84 -0.43 -0.69 -30.18
N ASP A 85 0.70 -0.08 -30.52
CA ASP A 85 1.73 -0.70 -31.37
C ASP A 85 2.89 -1.31 -30.57
N ASN A 86 2.79 -1.34 -29.22
CA ASN A 86 3.82 -1.93 -28.39
C ASN A 86 3.73 -3.48 -28.39
N ARG A 87 4.88 -4.15 -28.39
CA ARG A 87 4.98 -5.61 -28.34
C ARG A 87 4.40 -6.25 -27.06
N GLN A 88 4.24 -5.47 -25.99
CA GLN A 88 3.60 -5.86 -24.73
C GLN A 88 2.37 -5.00 -24.45
N MET A 89 1.67 -4.54 -25.50
CA MET A 89 0.51 -3.66 -25.35
C MET A 89 -0.55 -4.24 -24.42
N LEU A 90 -1.10 -3.39 -23.54
CA LEU A 90 -2.17 -3.77 -22.62
C LEU A 90 -3.58 -3.52 -23.19
N ALA A 91 -3.69 -2.85 -24.34
CA ALA A 91 -4.98 -2.44 -24.93
C ALA A 91 -5.98 -3.60 -25.13
N PHE A 92 -5.48 -4.83 -25.29
CA PHE A 92 -6.30 -6.04 -25.47
C PHE A 92 -6.26 -6.99 -24.27
N SER A 93 -5.65 -6.58 -23.15
CA SER A 93 -5.64 -7.37 -21.92
C SER A 93 -7.05 -7.52 -21.37
N LYS A 94 -7.39 -8.74 -20.91
CA LYS A 94 -8.65 -9.03 -20.21
C LYS A 94 -8.82 -8.17 -18.96
N ARG A 95 -7.72 -7.81 -18.29
CA ARG A 95 -7.78 -7.01 -17.07
C ARG A 95 -8.11 -5.56 -17.38
N VAL A 96 -7.53 -4.98 -18.43
CA VAL A 96 -7.84 -3.61 -18.86
C VAL A 96 -9.32 -3.49 -19.26
N SER A 97 -9.86 -4.46 -20.00
CA SER A 97 -11.27 -4.44 -20.40
C SER A 97 -12.27 -4.66 -19.26
N ALA A 98 -11.80 -5.19 -18.11
CA ALA A 98 -12.61 -5.39 -16.92
C ALA A 98 -12.67 -4.15 -16.00
N ILE A 99 -11.84 -3.12 -16.24
CA ILE A 99 -11.79 -1.95 -15.35
C ILE A 99 -13.07 -1.12 -15.47
N ARG A 100 -13.66 -0.80 -14.32
CA ARG A 100 -14.78 0.13 -14.16
C ARG A 100 -14.47 1.12 -13.05
N MET A 101 -14.94 2.35 -13.20
CA MET A 101 -14.85 3.35 -12.13
C MET A 101 -16.03 3.20 -11.18
N VAL A 102 -15.72 3.10 -9.88
CA VAL A 102 -16.69 3.12 -8.78
C VAL A 102 -16.34 4.23 -7.81
N LYS A 103 -17.28 4.61 -6.94
CA LYS A 103 -17.08 5.70 -5.98
C LYS A 103 -17.30 5.25 -4.55
N CYS A 104 -16.39 5.59 -3.65
CA CYS A 104 -16.61 5.36 -2.22
C CYS A 104 -17.58 6.39 -1.62
N SER A 105 -17.92 6.20 -0.33
CA SER A 105 -18.76 7.13 0.44
C SER A 105 -18.22 8.57 0.47
N GLN A 106 -16.91 8.78 0.40
CA GLN A 106 -16.29 10.12 0.30
C GLN A 106 -16.24 10.68 -1.14
N ASN A 107 -16.91 10.04 -2.11
CA ASN A 107 -16.92 10.42 -3.52
C ASN A 107 -15.53 10.35 -4.20
N GLN A 108 -14.56 9.67 -3.59
CA GLN A 108 -13.28 9.33 -4.22
C GLN A 108 -13.50 8.23 -5.26
N THR A 109 -12.81 8.34 -6.39
CA THR A 109 -12.87 7.35 -7.48
C THR A 109 -11.94 6.20 -7.19
N TRP A 110 -12.43 4.98 -7.44
CA TRP A 110 -11.69 3.73 -7.35
C TRP A 110 -11.85 2.93 -8.64
N TYR A 111 -10.92 2.02 -8.90
CA TYR A 111 -10.88 1.18 -10.10
C TYR A 111 -11.23 -0.25 -9.73
N MET A 112 -12.41 -0.71 -10.13
CA MET A 112 -12.92 -2.06 -9.90
C MET A 112 -12.62 -2.94 -11.12
N PHE A 113 -12.09 -4.14 -10.90
CA PHE A 113 -11.95 -5.18 -11.92
C PHE A 113 -13.19 -6.07 -11.87
N ASP A 114 -14.10 -5.87 -12.82
CA ASP A 114 -15.36 -6.60 -12.96
C ASP A 114 -15.28 -7.56 -14.15
N PHE A 115 -14.94 -8.82 -13.87
CA PHE A 115 -14.85 -9.88 -14.87
C PHE A 115 -16.21 -10.50 -15.24
N GLY A 116 -17.31 -10.01 -14.67
CA GLY A 116 -18.66 -10.50 -14.93
C GLY A 116 -18.78 -12.02 -14.76
N ASP A 117 -19.31 -12.72 -15.77
CA ASP A 117 -19.49 -14.17 -15.75
C ASP A 117 -18.18 -14.97 -15.84
N SER A 118 -17.05 -14.31 -16.15
CA SER A 118 -15.75 -14.97 -16.25
C SER A 118 -14.98 -15.00 -14.93
N ARG A 119 -15.56 -14.47 -13.84
CA ARG A 119 -14.89 -14.38 -12.53
C ARG A 119 -14.69 -15.74 -11.88
N SER A 120 -13.56 -15.93 -11.21
CA SER A 120 -13.26 -17.14 -10.43
C SER A 120 -13.69 -17.05 -8.95
N VAL A 121 -13.95 -15.84 -8.48
CA VAL A 121 -14.26 -15.50 -7.08
C VAL A 121 -15.60 -14.75 -6.94
N PRO A 122 -16.25 -14.75 -5.76
CA PRO A 122 -17.57 -14.11 -5.58
C PRO A 122 -17.51 -12.57 -5.46
N TRP A 123 -16.33 -12.03 -5.18
CA TRP A 123 -16.03 -10.61 -5.01
C TRP A 123 -15.31 -10.02 -6.24
N ASN A 124 -15.23 -8.70 -6.32
CA ASN A 124 -14.47 -7.95 -7.31
C ASN A 124 -13.30 -7.25 -6.62
N LEU A 125 -12.17 -7.17 -7.31
CA LEU A 125 -11.00 -6.45 -6.83
C LEU A 125 -11.14 -4.95 -7.09
N VAL A 126 -10.80 -4.11 -6.11
CA VAL A 126 -10.88 -2.65 -6.23
C VAL A 126 -9.63 -1.97 -5.69
N VAL A 127 -9.06 -1.01 -6.44
CA VAL A 127 -7.85 -0.27 -6.06
C VAL A 127 -8.02 1.25 -6.17
N PRO A 128 -7.30 2.06 -5.36
CA PRO A 128 -7.57 3.49 -5.23
C PRO A 128 -6.94 4.37 -6.33
N SER A 129 -6.01 3.83 -7.12
CA SER A 129 -5.22 4.61 -8.08
C SER A 129 -5.10 3.94 -9.44
N ALA A 130 -4.91 4.76 -10.48
CA ALA A 130 -4.63 4.27 -11.83
C ALA A 130 -3.29 3.50 -11.90
N THR A 131 -2.31 3.89 -11.08
CA THR A 131 -1.02 3.20 -10.94
C THR A 131 -1.19 1.78 -10.41
N ALA A 132 -2.01 1.59 -9.37
CA ALA A 132 -2.31 0.25 -8.86
C ALA A 132 -3.12 -0.58 -9.86
N ALA A 133 -4.04 0.04 -10.59
CA ALA A 133 -4.77 -0.64 -11.67
C ALA A 133 -3.85 -1.06 -12.82
N LEU A 134 -2.89 -0.20 -13.20
CA LEU A 134 -1.87 -0.52 -14.19
C LEU A 134 -1.00 -1.69 -13.72
N TYR A 135 -0.54 -1.66 -12.46
CA TYR A 135 0.21 -2.76 -11.85
C TYR A 135 -0.50 -4.11 -12.04
N ILE A 136 -1.78 -4.18 -11.71
CA ILE A 136 -2.60 -5.40 -11.89
C ILE A 136 -2.65 -5.82 -13.36
N CYS A 137 -2.77 -4.87 -14.29
CA CYS A 137 -2.78 -5.16 -15.72
C CYS A 137 -1.43 -5.68 -16.25
N CYS A 138 -0.32 -5.25 -15.65
CA CYS A 138 1.03 -5.70 -16.01
C CYS A 138 1.40 -7.08 -15.43
N LEU A 139 0.63 -7.60 -14.48
CA LEU A 139 0.83 -8.94 -13.94
C LEU A 139 0.57 -10.03 -15.00
N SER A 140 1.15 -11.22 -14.79
CA SER A 140 0.96 -12.34 -15.72
C SER A 140 -0.50 -12.76 -15.85
N ASP A 141 -0.96 -13.01 -17.08
CA ASP A 141 -2.36 -13.36 -17.41
C ASP A 141 -2.82 -14.71 -16.82
N ASN A 142 -1.88 -15.53 -16.32
CA ASN A 142 -2.19 -16.79 -15.65
C ASN A 142 -2.69 -16.61 -14.20
N LEU A 143 -2.39 -15.47 -13.56
CA LEU A 143 -2.82 -15.22 -12.20
C LEU A 143 -4.32 -14.96 -12.15
N GLN A 144 -5.01 -15.77 -11.35
CA GLN A 144 -6.42 -15.57 -11.04
C GLN A 144 -6.59 -14.41 -10.06
N GLU A 145 -7.82 -13.96 -9.86
CA GLU A 145 -8.13 -12.79 -9.01
C GLU A 145 -7.62 -12.96 -7.57
N ASP A 146 -7.71 -14.16 -7.00
CA ASP A 146 -7.23 -14.45 -5.64
C ASP A 146 -5.69 -14.49 -5.56
N ASP A 147 -5.01 -14.99 -6.59
CA ASP A 147 -3.54 -14.89 -6.69
C ASP A 147 -3.09 -13.42 -6.77
N VAL A 148 -3.79 -12.59 -7.54
CA VAL A 148 -3.51 -11.14 -7.61
C VAL A 148 -3.62 -10.49 -6.23
N THR A 149 -4.58 -10.86 -5.38
CA THR A 149 -4.64 -10.31 -4.01
C THR A 149 -3.40 -10.63 -3.19
N VAL A 150 -2.79 -11.80 -3.39
CA VAL A 150 -1.56 -12.18 -2.70
C VAL A 150 -0.38 -11.34 -3.17
N ASP A 151 -0.24 -11.12 -4.48
CA ASP A 151 0.77 -10.21 -5.04
C ASP A 151 0.58 -8.78 -4.52
N LEU A 152 -0.66 -8.27 -4.49
CA LEU A 152 -0.95 -6.92 -3.97
C LEU A 152 -0.61 -6.79 -2.49
N VAL A 153 -0.96 -7.80 -1.68
CA VAL A 153 -0.51 -7.83 -0.28
C VAL A 153 1.01 -7.83 -0.27
N GLN A 154 1.71 -8.68 -1.02
CA GLN A 154 3.19 -8.76 -1.00
C GLN A 154 3.88 -7.45 -1.40
N GLU A 155 3.36 -6.73 -2.39
CA GLU A 155 3.86 -5.41 -2.77
C GLU A 155 3.33 -4.27 -1.88
N GLY A 156 2.47 -4.56 -0.90
CA GLY A 156 1.93 -3.55 0.01
C GLY A 156 1.05 -2.50 -0.66
N ILE A 157 0.35 -2.88 -1.73
CA ILE A 157 -0.59 -2.03 -2.46
C ILE A 157 -1.94 -2.05 -1.74
N HIS A 158 -2.57 -0.88 -1.58
CA HIS A 158 -3.92 -0.80 -1.00
C HIS A 158 -4.97 -1.31 -2.00
N PHE A 159 -5.80 -2.25 -1.57
CA PHE A 159 -6.95 -2.74 -2.33
C PHE A 159 -8.12 -3.11 -1.41
N HIS A 160 -9.24 -3.51 -2.03
CA HIS A 160 -10.39 -4.13 -1.38
C HIS A 160 -10.95 -5.25 -2.26
N THR A 161 -11.57 -6.25 -1.63
CA THR A 161 -12.27 -7.37 -2.27
C THR A 161 -13.78 -7.18 -2.11
N VAL A 162 -14.40 -6.29 -2.90
CA VAL A 162 -15.79 -5.89 -2.66
C VAL A 162 -16.79 -6.91 -3.22
N GLN A 163 -17.87 -7.20 -2.51
CA GLN A 163 -18.97 -8.02 -3.00
C GLN A 163 -20.27 -7.23 -2.96
N ARG A 164 -21.19 -7.50 -3.88
CA ARG A 164 -22.51 -6.84 -3.86
C ARG A 164 -23.18 -7.04 -2.50
N GLN A 165 -23.70 -5.96 -1.94
CA GLN A 165 -24.30 -5.96 -0.60
C GLN A 165 -25.48 -6.94 -0.48
N ASP A 166 -26.30 -7.03 -1.53
CA ASP A 166 -27.50 -7.87 -1.55
C ASP A 166 -27.22 -9.38 -1.65
N THR A 167 -25.95 -9.77 -1.83
CA THR A 167 -25.53 -11.18 -1.85
C THR A 167 -24.80 -11.59 -0.57
N LEU A 168 -24.62 -10.66 0.38
CA LEU A 168 -23.92 -10.91 1.64
C LEU A 168 -24.88 -11.29 2.76
N VAL A 169 -24.37 -12.10 3.69
CA VAL A 169 -25.01 -12.42 4.97
C VAL A 169 -24.53 -11.44 6.04
N GLN A 170 -25.22 -11.43 7.19
CA GLN A 170 -24.75 -10.66 8.35
C GLN A 170 -23.41 -11.22 8.84
N ALA A 171 -22.44 -10.33 9.11
CA ALA A 171 -21.16 -10.70 9.70
C ALA A 171 -21.36 -11.19 11.15
N PRO A 172 -20.46 -12.05 11.67
CA PRO A 172 -20.52 -12.48 13.06
C PRO A 172 -20.51 -11.28 14.02
N SER A 173 -21.45 -11.27 14.98
CA SER A 173 -21.53 -10.21 15.98
C SER A 173 -20.31 -10.25 16.89
N ASN A 174 -19.43 -9.27 16.74
CA ASN A 174 -18.34 -9.03 17.67
C ASN A 174 -18.53 -7.67 18.31
N ALA A 175 -18.64 -7.65 19.64
CA ALA A 175 -18.53 -6.41 20.38
C ALA A 175 -17.11 -5.88 20.18
N SER A 176 -16.95 -4.81 19.39
CA SER A 176 -15.71 -4.05 19.40
C SER A 176 -15.48 -3.58 20.83
N SER A 177 -14.30 -3.86 21.39
CA SER A 177 -13.91 -3.26 22.65
C SER A 177 -13.75 -1.76 22.40
N ARG A 178 -14.60 -0.95 23.03
CA ARG A 178 -14.52 0.52 22.94
C ARG A 178 -13.19 1.08 23.46
N ASP A 179 -12.43 0.27 24.18
CA ASP A 179 -11.16 0.64 24.82
C ASP A 179 -9.94 0.04 24.09
N ILE A 180 -9.94 0.05 22.75
CA ILE A 180 -8.81 -0.50 21.99
C ILE A 180 -7.56 0.38 22.03
N VAL A 181 -7.71 1.68 22.22
CA VAL A 181 -6.58 2.60 22.34
C VAL A 181 -6.20 2.77 23.81
N SER A 182 -4.96 2.42 24.15
CA SER A 182 -4.48 2.50 25.52
C SER A 182 -4.15 3.93 25.95
N MET A 183 -4.53 4.27 27.19
CA MET A 183 -4.17 5.54 27.82
C MET A 183 -3.02 5.36 28.83
N ARG A 184 -2.15 6.37 28.95
CA ARG A 184 -1.09 6.45 29.98
C ARG A 184 -1.09 7.80 30.67
N THR A 185 -0.67 7.80 31.93
CA THR A 185 -0.56 9.02 32.75
C THR A 185 0.60 9.90 32.29
N SER A 186 0.59 11.16 32.74
CA SER A 186 1.67 12.10 32.46
C SER A 186 2.97 11.64 33.09
N GLY A 187 4.06 11.68 32.31
CA GLY A 187 5.38 11.24 32.74
C GLY A 187 5.59 9.73 32.74
N HIS A 188 4.64 8.96 32.19
CA HIS A 188 4.80 7.51 32.00
C HIS A 188 6.09 7.19 31.24
N VAL A 189 6.85 6.23 31.75
CA VAL A 189 8.07 5.73 31.11
C VAL A 189 7.71 4.40 30.45
N PHE A 190 7.79 4.36 29.12
CA PHE A 190 7.48 3.16 28.37
C PHE A 190 8.52 2.07 28.63
N ASP A 191 8.04 0.85 28.87
CA ASP A 191 8.86 -0.32 29.14
C ASP A 191 8.41 -1.55 28.33
N ASN A 192 8.92 -2.73 28.69
CA ASN A 192 8.60 -3.97 28.01
C ASN A 192 7.15 -4.40 28.21
N GLU A 193 6.49 -4.03 29.32
CA GLU A 193 5.09 -4.39 29.55
C GLU A 193 4.17 -3.66 28.58
N ASP A 194 4.49 -2.40 28.24
CA ASP A 194 3.78 -1.66 27.18
C ASP A 194 3.96 -2.32 25.81
N HIS A 195 5.16 -2.79 25.51
CA HIS A 195 5.41 -3.47 24.25
C HIS A 195 4.66 -4.81 24.17
N ASP A 196 4.69 -5.62 25.23
CA ASP A 196 3.95 -6.88 25.32
C ASP A 196 2.43 -6.65 25.27
N PHE A 197 1.94 -5.56 25.85
CA PHE A 197 0.55 -5.15 25.73
C PHE A 197 0.19 -4.82 24.28
N TYR A 198 1.03 -4.05 23.58
CA TYR A 198 0.85 -3.73 22.16
C TYR A 198 0.76 -5.01 21.30
N HIS A 199 1.67 -5.98 21.48
CA HIS A 199 1.63 -7.24 20.73
C HIS A 199 0.32 -8.01 20.93
N ARG A 200 -0.18 -8.08 22.17
CA ARG A 200 -1.49 -8.69 22.46
C ARG A 200 -2.65 -7.96 21.78
N GLN A 201 -2.56 -6.64 21.60
CA GLN A 201 -3.58 -5.89 20.85
C GLN A 201 -3.56 -6.23 19.36
N CYS A 202 -2.38 -6.35 18.77
CA CYS A 202 -2.25 -6.79 17.38
C CYS A 202 -2.81 -8.20 17.17
N GLU A 203 -2.50 -9.13 18.07
CA GLU A 203 -3.07 -10.49 18.04
C GLU A 203 -4.60 -10.47 18.15
N TYR A 204 -5.16 -9.66 19.06
CA TYR A 204 -6.60 -9.50 19.20
C TYR A 204 -7.25 -8.95 17.91
N LEU A 205 -6.66 -7.93 17.30
CA LEU A 205 -7.17 -7.35 16.05
C LEU A 205 -7.07 -8.32 14.88
N ALA A 206 -6.00 -9.12 14.82
CA ALA A 206 -5.76 -10.10 13.78
C ALA A 206 -6.82 -11.21 13.73
N ILE A 207 -7.39 -11.58 14.87
CA ILE A 207 -8.41 -12.65 14.95
C ILE A 207 -9.84 -12.16 14.73
N LEU A 208 -10.07 -10.85 14.58
CA LEU A 208 -11.39 -10.33 14.25
C LEU A 208 -11.79 -10.77 12.83
N PRO A 209 -13.09 -11.01 12.55
CA PRO A 209 -13.58 -11.35 11.21
C PRO A 209 -13.15 -10.36 10.13
N ARG A 210 -13.10 -9.06 10.49
CA ARG A 210 -12.63 -7.97 9.63
C ARG A 210 -11.11 -7.75 9.65
N GLY A 211 -10.35 -8.49 10.47
CA GLY A 211 -8.93 -8.29 10.70
C GLY A 211 -8.09 -8.36 9.42
N ARG A 212 -8.52 -9.15 8.44
CA ARG A 212 -7.89 -9.23 7.11
C ARG A 212 -7.86 -7.89 6.36
N ALA A 213 -8.74 -6.93 6.68
CA ALA A 213 -8.71 -5.59 6.10
C ALA A 213 -7.40 -4.86 6.42
N ALA A 214 -6.72 -5.22 7.52
CA ALA A 214 -5.38 -4.73 7.82
C ALA A 214 -4.34 -5.12 6.73
N LEU A 215 -4.42 -6.35 6.21
CA LEU A 215 -3.53 -6.81 5.12
C LEU A 215 -3.73 -6.00 3.84
N MET A 216 -4.98 -5.62 3.57
CA MET A 216 -5.35 -4.95 2.32
C MET A 216 -5.10 -3.44 2.38
N ARG A 217 -4.85 -2.85 3.55
CA ARG A 217 -4.67 -1.40 3.74
C ARG A 217 -3.41 -0.83 3.10
N GLY A 218 -2.40 -1.67 2.84
CA GLY A 218 -1.06 -1.22 2.45
C GLY A 218 -0.29 -0.58 3.62
N GLY A 219 0.88 0.00 3.31
CA GLY A 219 1.71 0.72 4.28
C GLY A 219 2.09 -0.08 5.53
N PHE A 220 2.31 0.63 6.64
CA PHE A 220 2.74 0.04 7.91
C PHE A 220 1.70 -0.92 8.50
N THR A 221 0.42 -0.59 8.42
CA THR A 221 -0.67 -1.45 8.91
C THR A 221 -0.60 -2.84 8.28
N ARG A 222 -0.46 -2.93 6.94
CA ARG A 222 -0.28 -4.20 6.24
C ARG A 222 0.96 -4.94 6.72
N ARG A 223 2.08 -4.22 6.91
CA ARG A 223 3.35 -4.85 7.29
C ARG A 223 3.30 -5.46 8.69
N ILE A 224 2.61 -4.79 9.62
CA ILE A 224 2.31 -5.30 10.97
C ILE A 224 1.36 -6.49 10.87
N ALA A 225 0.28 -6.36 10.09
CA ALA A 225 -0.72 -7.41 9.95
C ALA A 225 -0.13 -8.73 9.46
N MET A 226 0.87 -8.70 8.57
CA MET A 226 1.57 -9.90 8.11
C MET A 226 2.35 -10.67 9.18
N GLU A 227 2.61 -10.07 10.34
CA GLU A 227 3.23 -10.77 11.46
C GLU A 227 2.23 -11.66 12.20
N HIS A 228 0.92 -11.41 12.03
CA HIS A 228 -0.16 -12.08 12.74
C HIS A 228 -1.16 -12.80 11.82
N ILE A 229 -1.32 -12.35 10.57
CA ILE A 229 -2.29 -12.83 9.59
C ILE A 229 -1.54 -13.38 8.37
N ARG A 230 -1.98 -14.52 7.83
CA ARG A 230 -1.34 -15.09 6.65
C ARG A 230 -1.75 -14.28 5.43
N VAL A 231 -0.81 -14.05 4.51
CA VAL A 231 -1.05 -13.33 3.25
C VAL A 231 -2.25 -13.91 2.47
N TRP A 232 -2.42 -15.23 2.50
CA TRP A 232 -3.51 -15.95 1.84
C TRP A 232 -4.91 -15.60 2.37
N ASP A 233 -5.02 -15.07 3.58
CA ASP A 233 -6.31 -14.72 4.20
C ASP A 233 -6.98 -13.53 3.48
N ALA A 234 -6.23 -12.75 2.69
CA ALA A 234 -6.77 -11.70 1.84
C ALA A 234 -7.69 -12.22 0.72
N ARG A 235 -7.58 -13.50 0.35
CA ARG A 235 -8.38 -14.14 -0.73
C ARG A 235 -9.86 -14.32 -0.39
N GLY A 236 -10.21 -14.28 0.90
CA GLY A 236 -11.51 -14.73 1.39
C GLY A 236 -12.71 -13.89 0.94
N GLY A 237 -12.50 -12.63 0.52
CA GLY A 237 -13.59 -11.69 0.34
C GLY A 237 -14.25 -11.28 1.67
N PRO A 238 -15.30 -10.45 1.61
CA PRO A 238 -15.94 -9.87 2.80
C PRO A 238 -16.56 -10.94 3.68
N CYS A 239 -16.40 -10.78 5.01
CA CYS A 239 -16.99 -11.72 5.97
C CYS A 239 -18.50 -11.52 6.18
N GLY A 240 -19.06 -10.41 5.68
CA GLY A 240 -20.49 -10.14 5.68
C GLY A 240 -20.80 -8.65 5.85
N ILE A 241 -22.04 -8.35 6.20
CA ILE A 241 -22.52 -7.01 6.55
C ILE A 241 -22.37 -6.80 8.06
N HIS A 242 -21.65 -5.75 8.46
CA HIS A 242 -21.48 -5.38 9.87
C HIS A 242 -22.57 -4.42 10.34
N ASP A 243 -22.89 -4.45 11.64
CA ASP A 243 -23.86 -3.51 12.23
C ASP A 243 -23.32 -2.06 12.25
N GLU A 244 -22.02 -1.91 12.49
CA GLU A 244 -21.33 -0.62 12.53
C GLU A 244 -20.82 -0.26 11.12
N PRO A 245 -21.26 0.87 10.52
CA PRO A 245 -20.84 1.27 9.19
C PRO A 245 -19.32 1.44 9.02
N ASP A 246 -18.60 1.88 10.07
CA ASP A 246 -17.15 2.10 10.00
C ASP A 246 -16.35 0.79 9.85
N HIS A 247 -16.96 -0.36 10.15
CA HIS A 247 -16.37 -1.68 9.89
C HIS A 247 -16.55 -2.15 8.44
N MET A 248 -17.13 -1.31 7.57
CA MET A 248 -17.36 -1.63 6.16
C MET A 248 -16.74 -0.58 5.25
N PHE A 249 -16.07 -1.05 4.21
CA PHE A 249 -15.70 -0.24 3.07
C PHE A 249 -16.81 -0.38 2.02
N ILE A 250 -17.37 0.73 1.55
CA ILE A 250 -18.51 0.74 0.64
C ILE A 250 -18.18 1.55 -0.61
N VAL A 251 -18.37 0.94 -1.77
CA VAL A 251 -18.31 1.59 -3.08
C VAL A 251 -19.60 1.42 -3.85
N ARG A 252 -19.88 2.37 -4.74
CA ARG A 252 -21.06 2.41 -5.60
C ARG A 252 -20.68 2.54 -7.05
N ASP A 253 -21.33 1.75 -7.91
CA ASP A 253 -21.22 1.91 -9.35
C ASP A 253 -22.12 3.06 -9.88
N SER A 254 -22.11 3.27 -11.20
CA SER A 254 -22.96 4.28 -11.85
C SER A 254 -24.46 3.99 -11.72
N ASN A 255 -24.85 2.73 -11.48
CA ASN A 255 -26.23 2.30 -11.27
C ASN A 255 -26.65 2.34 -9.79
N ARG A 256 -25.78 2.85 -8.91
CA ARG A 256 -25.97 2.91 -7.45
C ARG A 256 -26.04 1.54 -6.78
N VAL A 257 -25.50 0.50 -7.41
CA VAL A 257 -25.32 -0.80 -6.77
C VAL A 257 -24.19 -0.66 -5.75
N GLU A 258 -24.46 -1.07 -4.51
CA GLU A 258 -23.50 -1.05 -3.41
C GLU A 258 -22.69 -2.35 -3.37
N TYR A 259 -21.38 -2.18 -3.28
CA TYR A 259 -20.44 -3.25 -3.02
C TYR A 259 -19.72 -2.97 -1.72
N VAL A 260 -19.61 -4.00 -0.88
CA VAL A 260 -19.14 -3.93 0.48
C VAL A 260 -17.90 -4.80 0.63
N ASP A 261 -16.94 -4.31 1.39
CA ASP A 261 -15.80 -5.07 1.89
C ASP A 261 -15.62 -4.85 3.40
N ASP A 262 -14.83 -5.69 4.06
CA ASP A 262 -14.45 -5.46 5.45
C ASP A 262 -13.55 -4.22 5.56
N ASN A 263 -13.70 -3.47 6.65
CA ASN A 263 -12.84 -2.34 6.99
C ASN A 263 -12.52 -2.31 8.49
N LEU A 264 -11.37 -1.73 8.83
CA LEU A 264 -11.02 -1.40 10.21
C LEU A 264 -11.31 0.07 10.47
N THR A 265 -11.76 0.37 11.69
CA THR A 265 -11.91 1.77 12.12
C THR A 265 -10.54 2.45 12.22
N ASN A 266 -10.53 3.79 12.23
CA ASN A 266 -9.28 4.54 12.43
C ASN A 266 -8.60 4.20 13.77
N ASP A 267 -9.36 3.95 14.83
CA ASP A 267 -8.81 3.59 16.13
C ASP A 267 -8.19 2.19 16.12
N GLU A 268 -8.76 1.24 15.36
CA GLU A 268 -8.17 -0.09 15.17
C GLU A 268 -6.90 -0.03 14.33
N LEU A 269 -6.89 0.77 13.26
CA LEU A 269 -5.71 1.01 12.43
C LEU A 269 -4.59 1.69 13.24
N ASP A 270 -4.94 2.70 14.04
CA ASP A 270 -3.99 3.40 14.91
C ASP A 270 -3.47 2.46 16.02
N ALA A 271 -4.33 1.60 16.58
CA ALA A 271 -3.94 0.59 17.57
C ALA A 271 -2.98 -0.46 16.97
N LEU A 272 -3.18 -0.90 15.72
CA LEU A 272 -2.21 -1.74 15.00
C LEU A 272 -0.85 -1.05 14.87
N CYS A 273 -0.82 0.27 14.67
CA CYS A 273 0.44 1.04 14.66
C CYS A 273 1.01 1.29 16.07
N GLY A 274 0.41 0.72 17.11
CA GLY A 274 0.84 0.82 18.50
C GLY A 274 0.54 2.17 19.15
N LEU A 275 -0.63 2.76 18.84
CA LEU A 275 -1.06 4.03 19.42
C LEU A 275 -1.28 3.94 20.95
N TYR A 276 -0.66 4.89 21.64
CA TYR A 276 -0.92 5.27 23.01
C TYR A 276 -1.37 6.73 23.09
N ILE A 277 -2.38 6.99 23.91
CA ILE A 277 -2.79 8.34 24.31
C ILE A 277 -2.19 8.66 25.67
N THR A 278 -1.34 9.66 25.75
CA THR A 278 -0.66 10.03 27.01
C THR A 278 -1.10 11.39 27.50
N PHE A 279 -1.44 11.52 28.78
CA PHE A 279 -1.70 12.84 29.36
C PHE A 279 -0.42 13.66 29.41
N THR A 280 -0.52 14.97 29.15
CA THR A 280 0.65 15.88 29.13
C THR A 280 0.92 16.54 30.48
N GLY A 281 0.03 16.34 31.46
CA GLY A 281 0.11 16.99 32.78
C GLY A 281 -0.44 18.42 32.80
N GLN A 282 -0.91 18.94 31.66
CA GLN A 282 -1.60 20.22 31.54
C GLN A 282 -3.12 20.00 31.43
N GLY A 283 -3.75 19.65 32.55
CA GLY A 283 -5.19 19.35 32.60
C GLY A 283 -5.55 18.11 31.77
N GLU A 284 -6.58 18.21 30.94
CA GLU A 284 -7.07 17.13 30.07
C GLU A 284 -6.30 17.01 28.74
N GLN A 285 -5.25 17.80 28.53
CA GLN A 285 -4.49 17.75 27.29
C GLN A 285 -3.75 16.41 27.15
N THR A 286 -3.96 15.74 26.02
CA THR A 286 -3.31 14.47 25.67
C THR A 286 -2.40 14.59 24.45
N SER A 287 -1.47 13.65 24.31
CA SER A 287 -0.59 13.46 23.15
C SER A 287 -0.76 12.04 22.60
N LYS A 288 -0.67 11.89 21.27
CA LYS A 288 -0.63 10.59 20.59
C LYS A 288 0.82 10.15 20.38
N LEU A 289 1.17 8.96 20.85
CA LEU A 289 2.48 8.31 20.66
C LEU A 289 2.28 6.94 20.02
N SER A 290 3.18 6.49 19.15
CA SER A 290 3.00 5.23 18.40
C SER A 290 4.33 4.53 18.08
N TYR A 291 4.33 3.19 18.07
CA TYR A 291 5.52 2.39 17.71
C TYR A 291 5.85 2.42 16.22
N TYR A 292 4.84 2.66 15.38
CA TYR A 292 4.98 2.85 13.95
C TYR A 292 4.21 4.09 13.48
N PRO A 293 4.53 4.67 12.30
CA PRO A 293 3.74 5.77 11.76
C PRO A 293 2.26 5.42 11.69
N LEU A 294 1.42 6.26 12.30
CA LEU A 294 -0.03 6.15 12.12
C LEU A 294 -0.40 6.35 10.65
N VAL A 295 -1.53 5.79 10.23
CA VAL A 295 -2.04 5.94 8.86
C VAL A 295 -2.14 7.42 8.46
N SER A 296 -2.71 8.25 9.33
CA SER A 296 -2.82 9.71 9.13
C SER A 296 -1.49 10.46 9.04
N VAL A 297 -0.40 9.85 9.52
CA VAL A 297 0.95 10.41 9.46
C VAL A 297 1.66 9.95 8.18
N PHE A 298 1.46 8.72 7.75
CA PHE A 298 2.13 8.11 6.60
C PHE A 298 1.47 8.43 5.26
N GLU A 299 0.13 8.33 5.18
CA GLU A 299 -0.60 8.46 3.91
C GLU A 299 -0.38 9.83 3.23
N GLY A 300 -0.12 9.80 1.93
CA GLY A 300 0.13 10.98 1.11
C GLY A 300 1.42 11.74 1.46
N ARG A 301 2.35 11.11 2.19
CA ARG A 301 3.69 11.67 2.49
C ARG A 301 4.76 11.11 1.56
N GLY A 302 5.98 11.62 1.69
CA GLY A 302 7.08 11.36 0.75
C GLY A 302 7.43 9.88 0.56
N LEU A 303 7.25 9.06 1.61
CA LEU A 303 7.48 7.62 1.53
C LEU A 303 6.25 6.79 1.16
N ASP A 304 5.07 7.39 1.08
CA ASP A 304 3.86 6.72 0.60
C ASP A 304 3.82 6.75 -0.94
N MET A 305 4.44 5.75 -1.54
CA MET A 305 4.49 5.59 -3.00
C MET A 305 3.27 4.82 -3.54
N GLY A 306 2.40 4.31 -2.66
CA GLY A 306 1.31 3.39 -3.02
C GLY A 306 1.72 1.92 -3.15
N TRP A 307 2.99 1.60 -2.89
CA TRP A 307 3.53 0.25 -2.71
C TRP A 307 4.65 0.27 -1.64
N TRP A 308 5.04 -0.91 -1.17
CA TRP A 308 6.08 -1.10 -0.16
C TRP A 308 7.47 -1.06 -0.79
N THR A 309 8.27 -0.06 -0.40
CA THR A 309 9.60 0.20 -0.98
C THR A 309 10.71 -0.25 -0.05
N ASP A 310 11.92 -0.42 -0.59
CA ASP A 310 13.12 -0.75 0.22
C ASP A 310 13.39 0.28 1.32
N HIS A 311 13.08 1.56 1.05
CA HIS A 311 13.23 2.63 2.02
C HIS A 311 12.27 2.46 3.21
N VAL A 312 11.00 2.13 2.91
CA VAL A 312 9.97 1.91 3.94
C VAL A 312 10.26 0.62 4.71
N GLU A 313 10.72 -0.45 4.05
CA GLU A 313 11.17 -1.68 4.71
C GLU A 313 12.35 -1.42 5.65
N SER A 314 13.31 -0.61 5.23
CA SER A 314 14.45 -0.22 6.09
C SER A 314 13.99 0.55 7.31
N LEU A 315 13.02 1.47 7.16
CA LEU A 315 12.43 2.20 8.28
C LEU A 315 11.67 1.26 9.24
N TRP A 316 10.90 0.32 8.71
CA TRP A 316 10.27 -0.75 9.48
C TRP A 316 11.29 -1.55 10.29
N GLN A 317 12.33 -2.06 9.64
CA GLN A 317 13.38 -2.85 10.29
C GLN A 317 14.12 -2.06 11.37
N MET A 318 14.38 -0.77 11.15
CA MET A 318 15.00 0.10 12.15
C MET A 318 14.09 0.27 13.38
N ALA A 319 12.80 0.53 13.17
CA ALA A 319 11.82 0.65 14.26
C ALA A 319 11.71 -0.67 15.06
N THR A 320 11.57 -1.80 14.39
CA THR A 320 11.41 -3.12 15.04
C THR A 320 12.70 -3.58 15.76
N LYS A 321 13.89 -3.38 15.17
CA LYS A 321 15.16 -3.72 15.84
C LYS A 321 15.39 -2.88 17.09
N ALA A 322 15.02 -1.59 17.06
CA ALA A 322 15.13 -0.73 18.23
C ALA A 322 14.22 -1.22 19.37
N ALA A 323 13.00 -1.67 19.06
CA ALA A 323 12.08 -2.22 20.05
C ALA A 323 12.59 -3.51 20.72
N LEU A 324 13.35 -4.35 20.00
CA LEU A 324 13.85 -5.63 20.50
C LEU A 324 15.16 -5.55 21.31
N ASN A 325 15.87 -4.42 21.29
CA ASN A 325 17.17 -4.28 21.98
C ASN A 325 17.27 -2.99 22.80
N PRO A 326 16.57 -2.90 23.95
CA PRO A 326 16.54 -1.71 24.80
C PRO A 326 17.90 -1.39 25.46
N ALA A 327 18.90 -2.28 25.35
CA ALA A 327 20.26 -2.04 25.82
C ALA A 327 21.04 -1.05 24.92
N HIS A 328 20.56 -0.81 23.69
CA HIS A 328 21.02 0.29 22.86
C HIS A 328 20.08 1.49 23.05
N VAL A 329 20.67 2.65 23.35
CA VAL A 329 19.99 3.96 23.51
C VAL A 329 19.50 4.49 22.16
N ASP A 330 18.88 3.65 21.33
CA ASP A 330 18.26 4.10 20.10
C ASP A 330 16.86 4.61 20.41
N LYS A 331 16.65 5.91 20.14
CA LYS A 331 15.41 6.65 20.41
C LYS A 331 14.18 6.14 19.65
N LEU A 332 14.34 5.10 18.83
CA LEU A 332 13.31 4.41 18.05
C LEU A 332 12.61 3.28 18.84
N ALA A 333 13.16 2.86 19.98
CA ALA A 333 12.57 1.80 20.82
C ALA A 333 11.30 2.23 21.58
N VAL A 334 11.03 3.54 21.62
CA VAL A 334 9.94 4.14 22.41
C VAL A 334 8.91 4.77 21.47
N PRO A 335 7.60 4.69 21.76
CA PRO A 335 6.56 5.31 20.96
C PRO A 335 6.82 6.79 20.66
N MET A 336 6.68 7.17 19.39
CA MET A 336 6.95 8.51 18.88
C MET A 336 5.66 9.26 18.54
N ASN A 337 5.70 10.59 18.67
CA ASN A 337 4.62 11.46 18.24
C ASN A 337 4.67 11.72 16.72
N SER A 338 3.61 12.33 16.19
CA SER A 338 3.50 12.64 14.76
C SER A 338 4.58 13.59 14.22
N ILE A 339 5.23 14.40 15.07
CA ILE A 339 6.31 15.30 14.64
C ILE A 339 7.57 14.48 14.37
N LYS A 340 7.96 13.63 15.34
CA LYS A 340 9.11 12.74 15.20
C LYS A 340 8.96 11.77 14.03
N TRP A 341 7.77 11.21 13.84
CA TRP A 341 7.51 10.37 12.67
C TRP A 341 7.65 11.12 11.36
N ARG A 342 7.19 12.38 11.29
CA ARG A 342 7.36 13.25 10.12
C ARG A 342 8.81 13.63 9.81
N GLU A 343 9.73 13.48 10.74
CA GLU A 343 11.17 13.65 10.47
C GLU A 343 11.81 12.39 9.86
N LYS A 344 11.09 11.26 9.87
CA LYS A 344 11.56 9.95 9.38
C LYS A 344 10.94 9.53 8.04
N ILE A 345 9.84 10.17 7.65
CA ILE A 345 9.09 9.97 6.39
C ILE A 345 9.17 11.21 5.52
#